data_AF-A0A2N2XR94-F1
#
_entry.id   AF-A0A2N2XR94-F1
#
_cell.length_a   1.000
_cell.length_b   1.000
_cell.length_c   1.000
_cell.angle_alpha   90.00
_cell.angle_beta   90.00
_cell.angle_gamma   90.00
#
_symmetry.space_group_name_H-M   'P 1'
#
loop_
_entity.id
_entity.type
_entity.pdbx_description
1 polymer ?
#
loop_
_entity_poly.entity_id
_entity_poly.type
_entity_poly.pdbx_seq_one_letter_code
_entity_poly.pdbx_strand_id
1 'polypeptide(L)'
;MALILRVDVDKPYGNASFLKRVFSKFSEDYIIFNCKHLGYLTHLEEFILFCNKQNIPGYFYHRLCTLPTENILKLYKEGGHKIGLHAENTQEYDTFLNELQILEEKTGQKIESFTKHGSGELKLGKHHYPPYEPEKYNEWTVTTDCSFYFGNGIADSPMSLLPQNNYFQNMFWIEPDYRHKNLKDISDLIKIAKKQDVPVLIHPCNFSGSKIVQNAFIQIVKMAEQENIKWISPY
;
A
#
# COMPACT_ATOMS: atom_id res chain seq x y z
N MET A 1 21.66 1.14 -1.05
CA MET A 1 20.44 1.69 -1.66
C MET A 1 19.51 0.53 -1.95
N ALA A 2 18.22 0.78 -1.82
CA ALA A 2 17.24 -0.27 -1.68
C ALA A 2 15.89 0.10 -2.31
N LEU A 3 15.06 -0.90 -2.48
CA LEU A 3 13.64 -0.74 -2.78
C LEU A 3 12.85 -0.83 -1.48
N ILE A 4 11.85 0.04 -1.33
CA ILE A 4 10.93 0.05 -0.19
C ILE A 4 9.56 -0.30 -0.73
N LEU A 5 9.01 -1.45 -0.30
CA LEU A 5 7.70 -1.88 -0.77
C LEU A 5 6.60 -1.23 0.07
N ARG A 6 5.76 -0.42 -0.56
CA ARG A 6 4.47 0.02 -0.05
C ARG A 6 3.35 -0.74 -0.75
N VAL A 7 2.40 -1.21 0.03
CA VAL A 7 1.28 -2.02 -0.44
C VAL A 7 -0.03 -1.42 0.06
N ASP A 8 -0.89 -0.98 -0.86
CA ASP A 8 -2.20 -0.44 -0.52
C ASP A 8 -3.27 -1.53 -0.71
N VAL A 9 -3.86 -1.99 0.41
CA VAL A 9 -4.82 -3.09 0.43
C VAL A 9 -6.23 -2.55 0.23
N ASP A 10 -6.58 -2.28 -1.02
CA ASP A 10 -7.80 -1.54 -1.35
C ASP A 10 -9.08 -2.36 -1.45
N LYS A 11 -9.00 -3.61 -1.92
CA LYS A 11 -10.19 -4.36 -2.35
C LYS A 11 -10.35 -5.63 -1.54
N PRO A 12 -11.42 -5.79 -0.73
CA PRO A 12 -11.54 -6.96 0.15
C PRO A 12 -11.66 -8.29 -0.61
N TYR A 13 -12.21 -8.29 -1.84
CA TYR A 13 -12.36 -9.51 -2.66
C TYR A 13 -11.49 -9.50 -3.92
N GLY A 14 -10.66 -8.47 -4.10
CA GLY A 14 -9.84 -8.27 -5.29
C GLY A 14 -10.64 -7.74 -6.49
N ASN A 15 -10.00 -7.69 -7.67
CA ASN A 15 -10.59 -7.11 -8.88
C ASN A 15 -10.53 -8.01 -10.13
N ALA A 16 -10.08 -9.26 -9.98
CA ALA A 16 -9.81 -10.17 -11.09
C ALA A 16 -11.06 -10.60 -11.89
N SER A 17 -12.25 -10.53 -11.30
CA SER A 17 -13.51 -10.87 -11.97
C SER A 17 -14.61 -9.85 -11.68
N PHE A 18 -15.63 -9.80 -12.53
CA PHE A 18 -16.78 -8.92 -12.33
C PHE A 18 -17.45 -9.14 -10.96
N LEU A 19 -17.69 -10.39 -10.57
CA LEU A 19 -18.28 -10.72 -9.27
C LEU A 19 -17.41 -10.23 -8.09
N LYS A 20 -16.09 -10.42 -8.16
CA LYS A 20 -15.16 -9.93 -7.13
C LYS A 20 -15.18 -8.40 -7.00
N ARG A 21 -15.31 -7.68 -8.14
CA ARG A 21 -15.47 -6.21 -8.13
C ARG A 21 -16.77 -5.78 -7.47
N VAL A 22 -17.88 -6.47 -7.77
CA VAL A 22 -19.19 -6.21 -7.15
C VAL A 22 -19.15 -6.44 -5.64
N PHE A 23 -18.63 -7.58 -5.19
CA PHE A 23 -18.50 -7.86 -3.75
C PHE A 23 -17.55 -6.90 -3.05
N SER A 24 -16.45 -6.51 -3.69
CA SER A 24 -15.56 -5.48 -3.15
C SER A 24 -16.31 -4.16 -2.99
N LYS A 25 -17.01 -3.68 -4.03
CA LYS A 25 -17.74 -2.42 -3.96
C LYS A 25 -18.86 -2.44 -2.91
N PHE A 26 -19.58 -3.56 -2.81
CA PHE A 26 -20.59 -3.73 -1.77
C PHE A 26 -19.98 -3.67 -0.36
N SER A 27 -18.85 -4.34 -0.16
CA SER A 27 -18.16 -4.34 1.14
C SER A 27 -17.56 -2.98 1.50
N GLU A 28 -17.12 -2.22 0.50
CA GLU A 28 -16.56 -0.87 0.67
C GLU A 28 -17.63 0.16 1.08
N ASP A 29 -18.85 0.05 0.56
CA ASP A 29 -19.88 1.07 0.72
C ASP A 29 -20.91 0.78 1.81
N TYR A 30 -21.13 -0.50 2.18
CA TYR A 30 -22.29 -0.87 2.99
C TYR A 30 -21.96 -1.66 4.25
N ILE A 31 -21.26 -2.79 4.12
CA ILE A 31 -21.05 -3.72 5.23
C ILE A 31 -19.64 -4.31 5.13
N ILE A 32 -18.87 -4.25 6.22
CA ILE A 32 -17.65 -5.05 6.36
C ILE A 32 -18.07 -6.51 6.43
N PHE A 33 -18.02 -7.19 5.27
CA PHE A 33 -18.39 -8.59 5.14
C PHE A 33 -17.13 -9.39 4.86
N ASN A 34 -16.64 -10.13 5.86
CA ASN A 34 -15.35 -10.83 5.80
C ASN A 34 -15.54 -12.33 5.54
N CYS A 35 -16.19 -12.68 4.43
CA CYS A 35 -16.50 -14.08 4.12
C CYS A 35 -15.35 -14.76 3.37
N LYS A 36 -14.61 -15.62 4.08
CA LYS A 36 -13.51 -16.41 3.50
C LYS A 36 -13.96 -17.28 2.32
N HIS A 37 -15.18 -17.84 2.37
CA HIS A 37 -15.71 -18.67 1.28
C HIS A 37 -15.93 -17.90 -0.03
N LEU A 38 -16.14 -16.58 0.04
CA LEU A 38 -16.21 -15.71 -1.15
C LEU A 38 -14.84 -15.19 -1.59
N GLY A 39 -13.77 -15.61 -0.91
CA GLY A 39 -12.39 -15.26 -1.24
C GLY A 39 -11.91 -13.95 -0.62
N TYR A 40 -12.47 -13.55 0.54
CA TYR A 40 -12.01 -12.38 1.29
C TYR A 40 -10.49 -12.43 1.50
N LEU A 41 -9.80 -11.40 1.02
CA LEU A 41 -8.34 -11.19 1.05
C LEU A 41 -7.46 -12.32 0.49
N THR A 42 -8.02 -13.24 -0.31
CA THR A 42 -7.23 -14.33 -0.93
C THR A 42 -6.09 -13.85 -1.83
N HIS A 43 -6.32 -12.75 -2.56
CA HIS A 43 -5.32 -12.11 -3.42
C HIS A 43 -4.20 -11.43 -2.61
N LEU A 44 -4.53 -10.90 -1.43
CA LEU A 44 -3.53 -10.37 -0.51
C LEU A 44 -2.69 -11.50 0.07
N GLU A 45 -3.31 -12.60 0.48
CA GLU A 45 -2.60 -13.80 0.97
C GLU A 45 -1.63 -14.35 -0.09
N GLU A 46 -2.06 -14.47 -1.35
CA GLU A 46 -1.20 -14.85 -2.48
C GLU A 46 0.01 -13.91 -2.61
N PHE A 47 -0.23 -12.60 -2.52
CA PHE A 47 0.82 -11.60 -2.66
C PHE A 47 1.83 -11.62 -1.49
N ILE A 48 1.36 -11.80 -0.25
CA ILE A 48 2.24 -11.94 0.92
C ILE A 48 3.08 -13.21 0.81
N LEU A 49 2.48 -14.34 0.46
CA LEU A 49 3.22 -15.60 0.26
C LEU A 49 4.31 -15.46 -0.81
N PHE A 50 4.04 -14.73 -1.88
CA PHE A 50 5.05 -14.38 -2.87
C PHE A 50 6.18 -13.53 -2.25
N CYS A 51 5.85 -12.46 -1.52
CA CYS A 51 6.84 -11.60 -0.87
C CYS A 51 7.70 -12.36 0.15
N ASN A 52 7.09 -13.17 1.01
CA ASN A 52 7.78 -14.03 1.97
C ASN A 52 8.76 -14.98 1.28
N LYS A 53 8.31 -15.64 0.20
CA LYS A 53 9.17 -16.54 -0.59
C LYS A 53 10.37 -15.82 -1.20
N GLN A 54 10.23 -14.55 -1.54
CA GLN A 54 11.29 -13.72 -2.13
C GLN A 54 12.08 -12.92 -1.07
N ASN A 55 11.79 -13.08 0.23
CA ASN A 55 12.37 -12.30 1.33
C ASN A 55 12.22 -10.77 1.13
N ILE A 56 11.05 -10.33 0.67
CA ILE A 56 10.74 -8.92 0.43
C ILE A 56 9.91 -8.39 1.59
N PRO A 57 10.47 -7.64 2.54
CA PRO A 57 9.68 -6.94 3.56
C PRO A 57 8.89 -5.78 2.93
N GLY A 58 7.88 -5.29 3.63
CA GLY A 58 7.03 -4.21 3.10
C GLY A 58 6.05 -3.65 4.13
N TYR A 59 5.47 -2.49 3.81
CA TYR A 59 4.42 -1.83 4.57
C TYR A 59 3.08 -2.09 3.91
N PHE A 60 2.16 -2.73 4.63
CA PHE A 60 0.82 -3.08 4.17
C PHE A 60 -0.22 -2.19 4.82
N TYR A 61 -0.80 -1.29 4.04
CA TYR A 61 -1.77 -0.31 4.48
C TYR A 61 -3.19 -0.84 4.26
N HIS A 62 -3.93 -1.03 5.35
CA HIS A 62 -5.28 -1.58 5.35
C HIS A 62 -6.35 -0.51 5.51
N ARG A 63 -7.41 -0.64 4.74
CA ARG A 63 -8.68 0.05 4.95
C ARG A 63 -9.50 -0.68 6.01
N LEU A 64 -10.56 -0.05 6.52
CA LEU A 64 -11.49 -0.73 7.43
C LEU A 64 -12.23 -1.89 6.75
N CYS A 65 -12.50 -1.78 5.44
CA CYS A 65 -13.11 -2.89 4.70
C CYS A 65 -12.12 -4.04 4.41
N THR A 66 -10.82 -3.82 4.56
CA THR A 66 -9.77 -4.81 4.27
C THR A 66 -9.00 -5.26 5.50
N LEU A 67 -9.57 -5.11 6.70
CA LEU A 67 -8.96 -5.54 7.96
C LEU A 67 -8.34 -6.95 7.89
N PRO A 68 -7.09 -7.14 8.33
CA PRO A 68 -6.39 -8.41 8.18
C PRO A 68 -7.07 -9.53 8.98
N THR A 69 -7.00 -10.75 8.44
CA THR A 69 -7.41 -11.96 9.18
C THR A 69 -6.26 -12.49 10.03
N GLU A 70 -6.54 -13.35 11.01
CA GLU A 70 -5.49 -14.00 11.81
C GLU A 70 -4.43 -14.73 10.97
N ASN A 71 -4.84 -15.31 9.83
CA ASN A 71 -3.91 -15.96 8.91
C ASN A 71 -2.95 -14.95 8.28
N ILE A 72 -3.48 -13.83 7.82
CA ILE A 72 -2.69 -12.72 7.25
C ILE A 72 -1.74 -12.14 8.30
N LEU A 73 -2.18 -11.97 9.55
CA LEU A 73 -1.32 -11.52 10.64
C LEU A 73 -0.13 -12.46 10.90
N LYS A 74 -0.34 -13.78 10.80
CA LYS A 74 0.75 -14.77 10.89
C LYS A 74 1.74 -14.61 9.73
N LEU A 75 1.23 -14.50 8.50
CA LEU A 75 2.08 -14.30 7.32
C LEU A 75 2.87 -12.98 7.39
N TYR A 76 2.29 -11.92 7.93
CA TYR A 76 3.01 -10.67 8.19
C TYR A 76 4.16 -10.84 9.16
N LYS A 77 3.92 -11.54 10.27
CA LYS A 77 4.98 -11.83 11.25
C LYS A 77 6.10 -12.68 10.64
N GLU A 78 5.77 -13.68 9.84
CA GLU A 78 6.74 -14.56 9.16
C GLU A 78 7.61 -13.78 8.16
N GLY A 79 7.03 -12.83 7.43
CA GLY A 79 7.74 -12.01 6.43
C GLY A 79 8.46 -10.78 6.97
N GLY A 80 8.30 -10.46 8.27
CA GLY A 80 8.78 -9.20 8.84
C GLY A 80 8.08 -7.97 8.25
N HIS A 81 6.81 -8.12 7.88
CA HIS A 81 6.01 -7.05 7.29
C HIS A 81 5.47 -6.08 8.35
N LYS A 82 5.34 -4.81 7.97
CA LYS A 82 4.74 -3.75 8.78
C LYS A 82 3.29 -3.55 8.38
N ILE A 83 2.42 -3.31 9.36
CA ILE A 83 0.99 -3.04 9.14
C ILE A 83 0.74 -1.56 9.37
N GLY A 84 0.03 -0.92 8.45
CA GLY A 84 -0.35 0.48 8.52
C GLY A 84 -1.84 0.70 8.24
N LEU A 85 -2.32 1.89 8.57
CA LEU A 85 -3.68 2.32 8.21
C LEU A 85 -3.70 2.97 6.82
N HIS A 86 -4.59 2.54 5.94
CA HIS A 86 -4.92 3.25 4.70
C HIS A 86 -6.20 4.07 4.92
N ALA A 87 -6.03 5.26 5.49
CA ALA A 87 -7.12 6.06 6.06
C ALA A 87 -8.12 6.51 4.99
N GLU A 88 -9.41 6.28 5.23
CA GLU A 88 -10.48 6.59 4.30
C GLU A 88 -11.16 7.93 4.64
N ASN A 89 -11.55 8.09 5.90
CA ASN A 89 -12.22 9.26 6.42
C ASN A 89 -11.26 10.17 7.21
N THR A 90 -10.54 11.00 6.46
CA THR A 90 -9.63 12.01 7.02
C THR A 90 -10.26 13.40 7.06
N GLN A 91 -11.60 13.49 7.10
CA GLN A 91 -12.29 14.78 7.22
C GLN A 91 -11.87 15.49 8.50
N GLU A 92 -11.90 14.78 9.63
CA GLU A 92 -11.55 15.31 10.94
C GLU A 92 -10.53 14.39 11.64
N TYR A 93 -9.83 14.92 12.64
CA TYR A 93 -8.88 14.14 13.44
C TYR A 93 -9.56 12.95 14.13
N ASP A 94 -10.74 13.16 14.71
CA ASP A 94 -11.46 12.12 15.44
C ASP A 94 -11.89 10.96 14.55
N THR A 95 -12.27 11.23 13.29
CA THR A 95 -12.63 10.17 12.35
C THR A 95 -11.42 9.33 11.95
N PHE A 96 -10.28 9.99 11.71
CA PHE A 96 -9.00 9.32 11.48
C PHE A 96 -8.58 8.48 12.69
N LEU A 97 -8.62 9.05 13.89
CA LEU A 97 -8.22 8.37 15.12
C LEU A 97 -9.09 7.14 15.40
N ASN A 98 -10.39 7.22 15.12
CA ASN A 98 -11.29 6.08 15.23
C ASN A 98 -10.93 4.97 14.23
N GLU A 99 -10.57 5.28 12.97
CA GLU A 99 -10.11 4.26 12.03
C GLU A 99 -8.80 3.60 12.49
N LEU A 100 -7.87 4.39 13.03
CA LEU A 100 -6.61 3.91 13.59
C LEU A 100 -6.84 2.93 14.75
N GLN A 101 -7.67 3.31 15.71
CA GLN A 101 -8.01 2.49 16.88
C GLN A 101 -8.68 1.17 16.48
N ILE A 102 -9.59 1.17 15.51
CA ILE A 102 -10.22 -0.06 15.01
C ILE A 102 -9.16 -1.01 14.43
N LEU A 103 -8.17 -0.50 13.70
CA LEU A 103 -7.10 -1.32 13.15
C LEU A 103 -6.15 -1.83 14.26
N GLU A 104 -5.82 -1.00 15.24
CA GLU A 104 -5.01 -1.40 16.41
C GLU A 104 -5.68 -2.51 17.20
N GLU A 105 -6.97 -2.36 17.52
CA GLU A 105 -7.78 -3.39 18.18
C GLU A 105 -7.82 -4.67 17.36
N LYS A 106 -7.97 -4.56 16.03
CA LYS A 106 -8.04 -5.72 15.15
C LYS A 106 -6.72 -6.49 15.07
N THR A 107 -5.60 -5.78 15.09
CA THR A 107 -4.27 -6.35 14.92
C THR A 107 -3.63 -6.75 16.26
N GLY A 108 -4.13 -6.20 17.37
CA GLY A 108 -3.57 -6.40 18.70
C GLY A 108 -2.22 -5.73 18.90
N GLN A 109 -1.86 -4.74 18.07
CA GLN A 109 -0.61 -4.00 18.14
C GLN A 109 -0.84 -2.52 17.80
N LYS A 110 0.08 -1.68 18.27
CA LYS A 110 0.12 -0.27 17.88
C LYS A 110 0.46 -0.15 16.40
N ILE A 111 -0.22 0.73 15.68
CA ILE A 111 0.04 0.96 14.25
C ILE A 111 1.06 2.09 14.11
N GLU A 112 2.19 1.77 13.48
CA GLU A 112 3.36 2.67 13.40
C GLU A 112 3.24 3.71 12.28
N SER A 113 2.42 3.45 11.26
CA SER A 113 2.26 4.37 10.15
C SER A 113 0.89 4.33 9.48
N PHE A 114 0.56 5.41 8.78
CA PHE A 114 -0.63 5.49 7.94
C PHE A 114 -0.32 6.14 6.58
N THR A 115 -1.25 5.93 5.65
CA THR A 115 -1.34 6.60 4.34
C THR A 115 -2.79 7.02 4.12
N LYS A 116 -3.04 7.90 3.14
CA LYS A 116 -4.40 8.32 2.77
C LYS A 116 -4.89 7.48 1.59
N HIS A 117 -6.09 6.90 1.69
CA HIS A 117 -6.74 6.24 0.57
C HIS A 117 -7.18 7.25 -0.47
N GLY A 118 -6.74 7.07 -1.73
CA GLY A 118 -7.07 7.98 -2.83
C GLY A 118 -6.52 9.41 -2.68
N SER A 119 -6.59 10.16 -3.77
CA SER A 119 -6.25 11.58 -3.81
C SER A 119 -7.00 12.25 -4.96
N GLY A 120 -7.56 13.43 -4.71
CA GLY A 120 -8.24 14.24 -5.73
C GLY A 120 -9.74 14.41 -5.45
N GLU A 121 -10.54 14.62 -6.50
CA GLU A 121 -11.96 14.95 -6.34
C GLU A 121 -12.90 13.73 -6.33
N LEU A 122 -12.37 12.55 -6.64
CA LEU A 122 -13.18 11.34 -6.80
C LEU A 122 -13.55 10.71 -5.46
N LYS A 123 -14.86 10.54 -5.22
CA LYS A 123 -15.36 9.77 -4.08
C LYS A 123 -15.34 8.27 -4.38
N LEU A 124 -14.36 7.55 -3.80
CA LEU A 124 -14.10 6.13 -4.06
C LEU A 124 -14.91 5.17 -3.18
N GLY A 125 -15.46 5.66 -2.07
CA GLY A 125 -16.31 4.90 -1.15
C GLY A 125 -17.27 5.80 -0.38
N LYS A 126 -18.29 5.21 0.26
CA LYS A 126 -19.28 5.96 1.07
C LYS A 126 -18.62 6.88 2.11
N HIS A 127 -17.60 6.36 2.80
CA HIS A 127 -16.87 7.03 3.88
C HIS A 127 -15.60 7.74 3.42
N HIS A 128 -15.28 7.69 2.12
CA HIS A 128 -14.09 8.31 1.58
C HIS A 128 -14.18 9.84 1.64
N TYR A 129 -13.21 10.48 2.28
CA TYR A 129 -12.95 11.92 2.20
C TYR A 129 -11.97 12.19 1.05
N PRO A 130 -12.38 12.78 -0.09
CA PRO A 130 -11.53 12.90 -1.28
C PRO A 130 -10.29 13.81 -1.17
N PRO A 131 -10.36 14.99 -0.49
CA PRO A 131 -9.23 15.90 -0.42
C PRO A 131 -7.96 15.25 0.13
N TYR A 132 -6.83 15.71 -0.41
CA TYR A 132 -5.51 15.24 -0.03
C TYR A 132 -4.74 16.39 0.62
N GLU A 133 -4.58 16.33 1.94
CA GLU A 133 -4.08 17.41 2.79
C GLU A 133 -2.85 16.94 3.60
N PRO A 134 -1.69 16.72 2.97
CA PRO A 134 -0.53 16.10 3.62
C PRO A 134 0.00 16.90 4.82
N GLU A 135 -0.12 18.24 4.82
CA GLU A 135 0.27 19.09 5.95
C GLU A 135 -0.56 18.77 7.20
N LYS A 136 -1.89 18.65 7.05
CA LYS A 136 -2.81 18.24 8.11
C LYS A 136 -2.50 16.83 8.62
N TYR A 137 -2.16 15.90 7.73
CA TYR A 137 -1.80 14.55 8.11
C TYR A 137 -0.48 14.51 8.90
N ASN A 138 0.48 15.36 8.54
CA ASN A 138 1.73 15.51 9.30
C ASN A 138 1.47 16.05 10.72
N GLU A 139 0.54 16.99 10.91
CA GLU A 139 0.18 17.48 12.25
C GLU A 139 -0.36 16.35 13.14
N TRP A 140 -1.14 15.43 12.59
CA TRP A 140 -1.70 14.29 13.34
C TRP A 140 -0.64 13.27 13.78
N THR A 141 0.51 13.21 13.12
CA THR A 141 1.60 12.32 13.53
C THR A 141 2.15 12.71 14.91
N VAL A 142 2.12 14.00 15.25
CA VAL A 142 2.62 14.53 16.54
C VAL A 142 1.76 14.04 17.71
N THR A 143 0.46 13.84 17.49
CA THR A 143 -0.48 13.46 18.55
C THR A 143 -0.73 11.96 18.65
N THR A 144 -0.56 11.21 17.56
CA THR A 144 -0.87 9.77 17.50
C THR A 144 0.34 8.86 17.69
N ASP A 145 1.57 9.39 17.57
CA ASP A 145 2.79 8.57 17.47
C ASP A 145 2.66 7.52 16.34
N CYS A 146 1.93 7.89 15.28
CA CYS A 146 1.73 7.12 14.05
C CYS A 146 2.23 7.97 12.88
N SER A 147 3.24 7.48 12.17
CA SER A 147 3.99 8.25 11.19
C SER A 147 3.33 8.27 9.81
N PHE A 148 3.53 9.35 9.05
CA PHE A 148 3.05 9.49 7.68
C PHE A 148 4.23 9.42 6.70
N TYR A 149 4.70 8.20 6.38
CA TYR A 149 5.93 8.00 5.59
C TYR A 149 5.75 8.16 4.08
N PHE A 150 4.54 7.93 3.55
CA PHE A 150 4.33 7.82 2.11
C PHE A 150 3.11 8.63 1.63
N GLY A 151 3.31 9.44 0.59
CA GLY A 151 2.29 10.26 -0.04
C GLY A 151 1.55 9.53 -1.17
N ASN A 152 0.76 10.20 -2.01
CA ASN A 152 0.10 9.55 -3.16
C ASN A 152 0.66 9.99 -4.52
N GLY A 153 1.79 10.70 -4.52
CA GLY A 153 2.36 11.28 -5.72
C GLY A 153 2.92 10.25 -6.70
N ILE A 154 2.91 10.62 -7.97
CA ILE A 154 3.56 9.86 -9.05
C ILE A 154 4.92 10.48 -9.29
N ALA A 155 5.98 9.69 -9.19
CA ALA A 155 7.32 10.17 -9.48
C ALA A 155 7.48 10.55 -10.96
N ASP A 156 8.00 11.76 -11.21
CA ASP A 156 8.25 12.29 -12.55
C ASP A 156 9.75 12.36 -12.91
N SER A 157 10.61 12.19 -11.91
CA SER A 157 12.06 12.31 -11.99
C SER A 157 12.74 11.54 -10.85
N PRO A 158 14.04 11.20 -10.96
CA PRO A 158 14.77 10.59 -9.85
C PRO A 158 14.75 11.44 -8.57
N MET A 159 14.79 12.76 -8.70
CA MET A 159 14.77 13.68 -7.55
C MET A 159 13.43 13.68 -6.82
N SER A 160 12.30 13.47 -7.54
CA SER A 160 10.97 13.44 -6.91
C SER A 160 10.75 12.22 -6.00
N LEU A 161 11.62 11.20 -6.10
CA LEU A 161 11.58 9.98 -5.27
C LEU A 161 12.37 10.12 -3.95
N LEU A 162 13.08 11.23 -3.75
CA LEU A 162 13.80 11.45 -2.50
C LEU A 162 12.83 11.87 -1.39
N PRO A 163 13.05 11.40 -0.15
CA PRO A 163 12.22 11.80 0.96
C PRO A 163 12.53 13.24 1.37
N GLN A 164 11.51 13.95 1.85
CA GLN A 164 11.64 15.22 2.54
C GLN A 164 11.21 15.01 3.98
N ASN A 165 12.10 15.21 4.96
CA ASN A 165 11.81 14.98 6.38
C ASN A 165 11.23 13.57 6.66
N ASN A 166 11.86 12.52 6.10
CA ASN A 166 11.41 11.12 6.16
C ASN A 166 10.04 10.82 5.51
N TYR A 167 9.48 11.76 4.76
CA TYR A 167 8.25 11.59 3.98
C TYR A 167 8.54 11.48 2.48
N PHE A 168 8.13 10.37 1.89
CA PHE A 168 8.17 10.16 0.45
C PHE A 168 6.89 10.64 -0.20
N GLN A 169 6.89 11.88 -0.71
CA GLN A 169 5.71 12.44 -1.38
C GLN A 169 5.30 11.64 -2.62
N ASN A 170 6.28 11.18 -3.40
CA ASN A 170 6.05 10.46 -4.66
C ASN A 170 6.68 9.06 -4.61
N MET A 171 6.08 8.14 -5.35
CA MET A 171 6.57 6.76 -5.47
C MET A 171 6.63 6.32 -6.93
N PHE A 172 7.35 5.23 -7.16
CA PHE A 172 7.27 4.49 -8.41
C PHE A 172 6.07 3.54 -8.34
N TRP A 173 5.08 3.74 -9.20
CA TRP A 173 3.89 2.89 -9.27
C TRP A 173 4.14 1.66 -10.14
N ILE A 174 3.82 0.47 -9.64
CA ILE A 174 3.93 -0.77 -10.44
C ILE A 174 2.91 -0.76 -11.58
N GLU A 175 1.73 -0.22 -11.35
CA GLU A 175 0.68 -0.05 -12.35
C GLU A 175 1.14 0.92 -13.45
N PRO A 176 1.27 0.48 -14.72
CA PRO A 176 1.84 1.30 -15.78
C PRO A 176 1.07 2.60 -16.07
N ASP A 177 -0.23 2.61 -15.84
CA ASP A 177 -1.11 3.77 -16.07
C ASP A 177 -0.81 4.93 -15.11
N TYR A 178 -0.15 4.63 -13.98
CA TYR A 178 0.27 5.60 -12.98
C TYR A 178 1.76 5.93 -13.05
N ARG A 179 2.46 5.56 -14.14
CA ARG A 179 3.86 5.95 -14.35
C ARG A 179 3.96 7.20 -15.19
N HIS A 180 4.76 8.15 -14.74
CA HIS A 180 5.08 9.32 -15.55
C HIS A 180 5.89 8.91 -16.78
N LYS A 181 5.71 9.62 -17.91
CA LYS A 181 6.38 9.32 -19.19
C LYS A 181 7.92 9.29 -19.08
N ASN A 182 8.50 10.04 -18.14
CA ASN A 182 9.95 10.12 -17.92
C ASN A 182 10.49 8.98 -17.05
N LEU A 183 9.62 8.22 -16.36
CA LEU A 183 9.97 7.11 -15.47
C LEU A 183 9.03 5.92 -15.74
N LYS A 184 8.84 5.60 -17.01
CA LYS A 184 7.93 4.53 -17.42
C LYS A 184 8.55 3.15 -17.28
N ASP A 185 9.86 3.06 -17.47
CA ASP A 185 10.59 1.80 -17.60
C ASP A 185 11.14 1.29 -16.26
N ILE A 186 11.02 -0.02 -16.06
CA ILE A 186 11.55 -0.71 -14.87
C ILE A 186 13.08 -0.58 -14.80
N SER A 187 13.77 -0.52 -15.94
CA SER A 187 15.22 -0.36 -15.96
C SER A 187 15.66 0.98 -15.35
N ASP A 188 14.86 2.03 -15.47
CA ASP A 188 15.17 3.32 -14.87
C ASP A 188 14.98 3.29 -13.35
N LEU A 189 13.92 2.62 -12.86
CA LEU A 189 13.75 2.33 -11.43
C LEU A 189 15.01 1.67 -10.86
N ILE A 190 15.51 0.62 -11.52
CA ILE A 190 16.69 -0.14 -11.06
C ILE A 190 17.95 0.74 -11.08
N LYS A 191 18.17 1.56 -12.12
CA LYS A 191 19.30 2.51 -12.15
C LYS A 191 19.24 3.54 -11.01
N ILE A 192 18.04 4.02 -10.67
CA ILE A 192 17.83 4.98 -9.58
C ILE A 192 18.06 4.30 -8.23
N ALA A 193 17.52 3.09 -8.04
CA ALA A 193 17.66 2.31 -6.81
C ALA A 193 19.11 1.89 -6.49
N LYS A 194 20.04 1.98 -7.46
CA LYS A 194 21.49 1.85 -7.20
C LYS A 194 22.08 3.08 -6.48
N LYS A 195 21.42 4.23 -6.53
CA LYS A 195 21.94 5.53 -6.06
C LYS A 195 21.18 6.09 -4.86
N GLN A 196 19.91 5.72 -4.68
CA GLN A 196 19.07 6.16 -3.57
C GLN A 196 18.02 5.11 -3.25
N ASP A 197 17.41 5.20 -2.07
CA ASP A 197 16.27 4.35 -1.74
C ASP A 197 15.03 4.80 -2.52
N VAL A 198 14.25 3.83 -3.02
CA VAL A 198 13.09 4.10 -3.88
C VAL A 198 11.83 3.42 -3.32
N PRO A 199 10.80 4.20 -2.95
CA PRO A 199 9.50 3.64 -2.60
C PRO A 199 8.78 3.16 -3.87
N VAL A 200 8.27 1.94 -3.80
CA VAL A 200 7.54 1.26 -4.87
C VAL A 200 6.13 0.94 -4.35
N LEU A 201 5.11 1.41 -5.05
CA LEU A 201 3.70 1.20 -4.69
C LEU A 201 3.05 0.15 -5.57
N ILE A 202 2.28 -0.76 -4.96
CA ILE A 202 1.46 -1.77 -5.64
C ILE A 202 0.16 -2.03 -4.89
N HIS A 203 -0.89 -2.39 -5.63
CA HIS A 203 -2.13 -2.92 -5.05
C HIS A 203 -2.19 -4.44 -5.24
N PRO A 204 -2.34 -5.26 -4.18
CA PRO A 204 -2.39 -6.72 -4.30
C PRO A 204 -3.50 -7.21 -5.22
N CYS A 205 -4.63 -6.49 -5.27
CA CYS A 205 -5.73 -6.83 -6.17
C CYS A 205 -5.28 -6.78 -7.64
N ASN A 206 -4.47 -5.79 -8.02
CA ASN A 206 -3.90 -5.66 -9.36
C ASN A 206 -2.82 -6.71 -9.64
N PHE A 207 -2.03 -7.09 -8.62
CA PHE A 207 -1.05 -8.17 -8.77
C PHE A 207 -1.72 -9.49 -9.19
N SER A 208 -2.79 -9.90 -8.50
CA SER A 208 -3.53 -11.12 -8.88
C SER A 208 -4.46 -10.91 -10.10
N GLY A 209 -4.90 -9.68 -10.35
CA GLY A 209 -5.89 -9.36 -11.39
C GLY A 209 -5.32 -8.97 -12.76
N SER A 210 -4.04 -8.59 -12.85
CA SER A 210 -3.42 -8.10 -14.08
C SER A 210 -2.05 -8.74 -14.30
N LYS A 211 -1.94 -9.53 -15.38
CA LYS A 211 -0.65 -10.12 -15.82
C LYS A 211 0.42 -9.05 -16.08
N ILE A 212 0.01 -7.85 -16.51
CA ILE A 212 0.95 -6.75 -16.77
C ILE A 212 1.59 -6.29 -15.45
N VAL A 213 0.78 -6.08 -14.41
CA VAL A 213 1.24 -5.66 -13.07
C VAL A 213 2.05 -6.78 -12.42
N GLN A 214 1.57 -8.02 -12.50
CA GLN A 214 2.28 -9.20 -11.99
C GLN A 214 3.67 -9.35 -12.62
N ASN A 215 3.74 -9.33 -13.95
CA ASN A 215 5.00 -9.46 -14.68
C ASN A 215 5.95 -8.28 -14.37
N ALA A 216 5.42 -7.06 -14.27
CA ALA A 216 6.21 -5.90 -13.90
C ALA A 216 6.84 -6.05 -12.51
N PHE A 217 6.06 -6.47 -11.51
CA PHE A 217 6.58 -6.69 -10.17
C PHE A 217 7.63 -7.81 -10.14
N ILE A 218 7.35 -8.97 -10.75
CA ILE A 218 8.30 -10.08 -10.86
C ILE A 218 9.59 -9.65 -11.56
N GLN A 219 9.49 -8.83 -12.61
CA GLN A 219 10.66 -8.30 -13.31
C GLN A 219 11.50 -7.39 -12.41
N ILE A 220 10.87 -6.52 -11.62
CA ILE A 220 11.59 -5.68 -10.65
C ILE A 220 12.31 -6.54 -9.63
N VAL A 221 11.65 -7.56 -9.06
CA VAL A 221 12.28 -8.49 -8.10
C VAL A 221 13.52 -9.15 -8.70
N LYS A 222 13.40 -9.71 -9.92
CA LYS A 222 14.52 -10.35 -10.62
C LYS A 222 15.66 -9.39 -10.91
N MET A 223 15.36 -8.18 -11.38
CA MET A 223 16.39 -7.20 -11.70
C MET A 223 17.06 -6.64 -10.44
N ALA A 224 16.31 -6.46 -9.35
CA ALA A 224 16.86 -6.06 -8.06
C ALA A 224 17.84 -7.12 -7.53
N GLU A 225 17.47 -8.41 -7.61
CA GLU A 225 18.36 -9.52 -7.25
C GLU A 225 19.64 -9.54 -8.11
N GLN A 226 19.50 -9.41 -9.43
CA GLN A 226 20.64 -9.38 -10.37
C GLN A 226 21.61 -8.21 -10.10
N GLU A 227 21.08 -7.07 -9.70
CA GLU A 227 21.86 -5.86 -9.42
C GLU A 227 22.24 -5.72 -7.93
N ASN A 228 21.97 -6.75 -7.11
CA ASN A 228 22.22 -6.78 -5.67
C ASN A 228 21.60 -5.58 -4.90
N ILE A 229 20.41 -5.17 -5.33
CA ILE A 229 19.59 -4.14 -4.69
C ILE A 229 18.68 -4.83 -3.68
N LYS A 230 18.77 -4.43 -2.41
CA LYS A 230 17.98 -5.03 -1.33
C LYS A 230 16.57 -4.45 -1.27
N TRP A 231 15.65 -5.22 -0.70
CA TRP A 231 14.37 -4.72 -0.22
C TRP A 231 14.47 -4.45 1.28
N ILE A 232 14.00 -3.30 1.73
CA ILE A 232 14.07 -2.89 3.15
C ILE A 232 12.76 -2.28 3.64
N SER A 233 12.58 -2.32 4.96
CA SER A 233 11.62 -1.52 5.72
C SER A 233 12.44 -0.62 6.65
N PRO A 234 12.80 0.60 6.21
CA PRO A 234 13.83 1.41 6.88
C PRO A 234 13.36 2.09 8.17
N TYR A 235 12.06 2.04 8.44
CA TYR A 235 11.39 2.62 9.60
C TYR A 235 10.70 1.55 10.44
#